data_AF-A0A8H2VBK4-F1
#
_entry.id   AF-A0A8H2VBK4-F1
#
_cell.length_a   1.000
_cell.length_b   1.000
_cell.length_c   1.000
_cell.angle_alpha   90.00
_cell.angle_beta   90.00
_cell.angle_gamma   90.00
#
_symmetry.space_group_name_H-M   'P 1'
#
loop_
_entity.id
_entity.type
_entity.pdbx_description
1 polymer ?
#
loop_
_entity_poly.entity_id
_entity_poly.type
_entity_poly.pdbx_seq_one_letter_code
_entity_poly.pdbx_strand_id
1 'polypeptide(L)'
;MTTYEHEKVKGNSFFQEGNYIKAIECYNDCILIDPDEPVAYSNKAMSLIKLGENEKAIRVCNVALTKIDPDKQLHEAIGRKIKYRINVAKDAIDKAKQTLQVQTNGSFNNITIQEVDQLPGEFVGL
;
A
#
# COMPACT_ATOMS: atom_id res chain seq x y z
N MET A 1 6.44 -25.33 20.29
CA MET A 1 6.06 -24.21 19.41
C MET A 1 4.82 -23.57 20.02
N THR A 2 4.83 -22.26 20.27
CA THR A 2 3.63 -21.56 20.77
C THR A 2 2.64 -21.35 19.63
N THR A 3 1.38 -21.08 19.93
CA THR A 3 0.35 -20.77 18.91
C THR A 3 0.78 -19.60 18.02
N TYR A 4 1.42 -18.58 18.61
CA TYR A 4 1.99 -17.45 17.86
C TYR A 4 3.06 -17.90 16.86
N GLU A 5 4.03 -18.71 17.31
CA GLU A 5 5.12 -19.17 16.45
C GLU A 5 4.60 -20.08 15.33
N HIS A 6 3.58 -20.89 15.61
CA HIS A 6 2.91 -21.70 14.59
C HIS A 6 2.27 -20.84 13.50
N GLU A 7 1.42 -19.87 13.87
CA GLU A 7 0.78 -18.99 12.88
C GLU A 7 1.78 -18.11 12.14
N LYS A 8 2.85 -17.65 12.82
CA LYS A 8 3.93 -16.91 12.16
C LYS A 8 4.63 -17.74 11.09
N VAL A 9 4.98 -18.99 11.39
CA VAL A 9 5.63 -19.89 10.42
C VAL A 9 4.70 -20.20 9.26
N LYS A 10 3.43 -20.49 9.53
CA LYS A 10 2.41 -20.74 8.52
C LYS A 10 2.19 -19.53 7.61
N GLY A 11 2.10 -18.34 8.20
CA GLY A 11 2.02 -17.07 7.47
C GLY A 11 3.23 -16.81 6.59
N ASN A 12 4.44 -17.13 7.08
CA ASN A 12 5.66 -17.04 6.29
C ASN A 12 5.67 -18.02 5.11
N SER A 13 5.15 -19.25 5.28
CA SER A 13 5.01 -20.23 4.18
C SER A 13 4.09 -19.70 3.09
N PHE A 14 2.89 -19.24 3.46
CA PHE A 14 1.95 -18.65 2.50
C PHE A 14 2.54 -17.41 1.81
N PHE A 15 3.32 -16.60 2.53
CA PHE A 15 4.01 -15.46 1.93
C PHE A 15 5.03 -15.90 0.86
N GLN A 16 5.82 -16.95 1.14
CA GLN A 16 6.80 -17.49 0.20
C GLN A 16 6.12 -18.13 -1.02
N GLU A 17 4.95 -18.73 -0.84
CA GLU A 17 4.11 -19.27 -1.91
C GLU A 17 3.39 -18.17 -2.73
N GLY A 18 3.51 -16.90 -2.34
CA GLY A 18 2.81 -15.78 -2.96
C GLY A 18 1.33 -15.67 -2.58
N ASN A 19 0.84 -16.50 -1.65
CA ASN A 19 -0.51 -16.43 -1.13
C ASN A 19 -0.62 -15.37 -0.02
N TYR A 20 -0.55 -14.11 -0.42
CA TYR A 20 -0.50 -12.99 0.52
C TYR A 20 -1.79 -12.82 1.34
N ILE A 21 -2.95 -13.24 0.83
CA ILE A 21 -4.22 -13.18 1.55
C ILE A 21 -4.19 -14.12 2.75
N LYS A 22 -3.84 -15.39 2.55
CA LYS A 22 -3.70 -16.35 3.65
C LYS A 22 -2.56 -15.97 4.61
N ALA A 23 -1.48 -15.39 4.10
CA ALA A 23 -0.43 -14.85 4.95
C ALA A 23 -0.96 -13.76 5.89
N ILE A 24 -1.80 -12.84 5.38
CA ILE A 24 -2.44 -11.79 6.19
C ILE A 24 -3.35 -12.38 7.28
N GLU A 25 -4.11 -13.44 6.98
CA GLU A 25 -4.94 -14.13 7.97
C GLU A 25 -4.08 -14.65 9.13
N CYS A 26 -3.01 -15.40 8.84
CA CYS A 26 -2.11 -15.89 9.87
C CYS A 26 -1.46 -14.75 10.68
N TYR A 27 -1.05 -13.65 10.02
CA TYR A 27 -0.49 -12.50 10.74
C TYR A 27 -1.54 -11.75 11.58
N ASN A 28 -2.83 -11.78 11.20
CA ASN A 28 -3.90 -11.27 12.05
C ASN A 28 -4.05 -12.13 13.31
N ASP A 29 -3.97 -13.45 13.17
CA ASP A 29 -4.00 -14.36 14.32
C ASP A 29 -2.81 -14.09 15.24
N CYS A 30 -1.61 -13.88 14.68
CA CYS A 30 -0.45 -13.43 15.46
C CYS A 30 -0.72 -12.12 16.23
N ILE A 31 -1.34 -11.13 15.59
CA ILE A 31 -1.69 -9.84 16.22
C ILE A 31 -2.75 -10.01 17.31
N LEU A 32 -3.70 -10.95 17.14
CA LEU A 32 -4.70 -11.26 18.17
C LEU A 32 -4.07 -11.93 19.38
N ILE A 33 -3.06 -12.77 19.17
CA ILE A 33 -2.34 -13.47 20.24
C ILE A 33 -1.39 -12.51 20.99
N ASP A 34 -0.62 -11.71 20.25
CA ASP A 34 0.29 -10.71 20.80
C ASP A 34 0.14 -9.37 20.06
N PRO A 35 -0.70 -8.46 20.57
CA PRO A 35 -0.98 -7.18 19.91
C PRO A 35 0.15 -6.16 20.05
N ASP A 36 1.14 -6.42 20.90
CA ASP A 36 2.29 -5.53 21.12
C ASP A 36 3.55 -5.98 20.38
N GLU A 37 3.50 -7.12 19.67
CA GLU A 37 4.61 -7.62 18.87
C GLU A 37 4.66 -6.96 17.48
N PRO A 38 5.63 -6.06 17.20
CA PRO A 38 5.69 -5.30 15.95
C PRO A 38 6.00 -6.15 14.71
N VAL A 39 6.60 -7.35 14.86
CA VAL A 39 6.95 -8.21 13.72
C VAL A 39 5.71 -8.65 12.93
N ALA A 40 4.62 -9.03 13.60
CA ALA A 40 3.41 -9.51 12.93
C ALA A 40 2.78 -8.42 12.04
N TYR A 41 2.71 -7.19 12.55
CA TYR A 41 2.26 -6.02 11.76
C TYR A 41 3.19 -5.74 10.58
N SER A 42 4.51 -5.83 10.76
CA SER A 42 5.51 -5.63 9.70
C SER A 42 5.34 -6.64 8.56
N ASN A 43 5.06 -7.90 8.88
CA ASN A 43 4.84 -8.95 7.89
C ASN A 43 3.49 -8.83 7.19
N LYS A 44 2.43 -8.48 7.92
CA LYS A 44 1.12 -8.11 7.34
C LYS A 44 1.25 -6.96 6.34
N ALA A 45 1.99 -5.91 6.71
CA ALA A 45 2.23 -4.77 5.82
C ALA A 45 2.97 -5.18 4.54
N MET A 46 3.96 -6.09 4.62
CA MET A 46 4.61 -6.62 3.41
C MET A 46 3.62 -7.28 2.47
N SER A 47 2.73 -8.10 3.03
CA SER A 47 1.75 -8.87 2.28
C SER A 47 0.76 -7.94 1.58
N LEU A 48 0.35 -6.85 2.25
CA LEU A 48 -0.47 -5.80 1.66
C LEU A 48 0.23 -5.05 0.52
N ILE A 49 1.52 -4.71 0.67
CA ILE A 49 2.32 -4.10 -0.41
C ILE A 49 2.36 -5.04 -1.63
N LYS A 50 2.55 -6.34 -1.41
CA LYS A 50 2.57 -7.34 -2.49
C LYS A 50 1.22 -7.50 -3.20
N LEU A 51 0.11 -7.15 -2.54
CA LEU A 51 -1.23 -7.08 -3.13
C LEU A 51 -1.54 -5.73 -3.79
N GLY A 52 -0.64 -4.74 -3.73
CA GLY A 52 -0.87 -3.39 -4.22
C GLY A 52 -1.74 -2.52 -3.28
N GLU A 53 -2.09 -3.03 -2.12
CA GLU A 53 -2.91 -2.39 -1.09
C GLU A 53 -2.07 -1.41 -0.24
N ASN A 54 -1.38 -0.50 -0.92
CA ASN A 54 -0.32 0.34 -0.36
C ASN A 54 -0.82 1.27 0.76
N GLU A 55 -2.01 1.84 0.63
CA GLU A 55 -2.59 2.70 1.67
C GLU A 55 -2.89 1.93 2.97
N LYS A 56 -3.42 0.71 2.83
CA LYS A 56 -3.65 -0.19 3.97
C LYS A 56 -2.32 -0.58 4.61
N ALA A 57 -1.30 -0.88 3.81
CA ALA A 57 0.03 -1.19 4.29
C ALA A 57 0.63 -0.06 5.13
N ILE A 58 0.53 1.19 4.67
CA ILE A 58 1.01 2.37 5.43
C ILE A 58 0.30 2.48 6.78
N ARG A 59 -1.03 2.31 6.82
CA ARG A 59 -1.79 2.33 8.09
C ARG A 59 -1.30 1.26 9.05
N VAL A 60 -1.11 0.02 8.58
CA VAL A 60 -0.59 -1.08 9.40
C VAL A 60 0.83 -0.81 9.89
N CYS A 61 1.70 -0.27 9.03
CA CYS A 61 3.05 0.13 9.42
C CYS A 61 3.05 1.24 10.49
N ASN A 62 2.16 2.23 10.38
CA ASN A 62 2.05 3.27 11.38
C ASN A 62 1.62 2.72 12.74
N VAL A 63 0.69 1.75 12.77
CA VAL A 63 0.35 1.01 14.00
C VAL A 63 1.55 0.23 14.52
N ALA A 64 2.29 -0.47 13.64
CA ALA A 64 3.48 -1.21 14.06
C ALA A 64 4.54 -0.32 14.74
N LEU A 65 4.70 0.93 14.27
CA LEU A 65 5.64 1.89 14.85
C LEU A 65 5.24 2.32 16.28
N THR A 66 3.95 2.31 16.62
CA THR A 66 3.53 2.62 18.01
C THR A 66 3.82 1.48 18.98
N LYS A 67 4.14 0.29 18.46
CA LYS A 67 4.51 -0.91 19.24
C LYS A 67 6.02 -1.07 19.42
N ILE A 68 6.82 -0.21 18.78
CA ILE A 68 8.27 -0.19 18.92
C ILE A 68 8.64 0.45 20.26
N ASP A 69 9.01 -0.38 21.21
CA ASP A 69 9.74 0.03 22.41
C ASP A 69 11.20 0.42 22.05
N PRO A 70 11.61 1.69 22.24
CA PRO A 70 12.94 2.18 21.90
C PRO A 70 14.07 1.62 22.78
N ASP A 71 13.75 1.07 23.97
CA ASP A 71 14.75 0.51 24.89
C ASP A 71 15.12 -0.94 24.53
N LYS A 72 14.34 -1.58 23.66
CA LYS A 72 14.63 -2.91 23.12
C LYS A 72 15.46 -2.79 21.86
N GLN A 73 16.74 -3.13 21.94
CA GLN A 73 17.69 -3.08 20.81
C GLN A 73 17.20 -3.83 19.54
N LEU A 74 16.44 -4.91 19.72
CA LEU A 74 15.83 -5.66 18.61
C LEU A 74 14.77 -4.84 17.83
N HIS A 75 14.09 -3.92 18.50
CA HIS A 75 13.06 -3.07 17.91
C HIS A 75 13.62 -1.98 16.99
N GLU A 76 14.89 -1.59 17.14
CA GLU A 76 15.52 -0.62 16.25
C GLU A 76 15.56 -1.16 14.79
N ALA A 77 15.98 -2.41 14.63
CA ALA A 77 16.05 -3.07 13.32
C ALA A 77 14.66 -3.25 12.69
N ILE A 78 13.66 -3.59 13.51
CA ILE A 78 12.27 -3.73 13.06
C ILE A 78 11.71 -2.36 12.65
N GLY A 79 11.96 -1.31 13.44
CA GLY A 79 11.58 0.06 13.14
C GLY A 79 12.14 0.55 11.80
N ARG A 80 13.43 0.25 11.51
CA ARG A 80 14.02 0.52 10.18
C ARG A 80 13.29 -0.20 9.05
N LYS A 81 12.98 -1.49 9.22
CA LYS A 81 12.21 -2.27 8.23
C LYS A 81 10.82 -1.67 8.01
N ILE A 82 10.12 -1.26 9.06
CA ILE A 82 8.78 -0.66 8.96
C ILE A 82 8.84 0.67 8.20
N LYS A 83 9.80 1.54 8.53
CA LYS A 83 9.99 2.82 7.80
C LYS A 83 10.29 2.59 6.32
N TYR A 84 11.13 1.61 6.00
CA TYR A 84 11.41 1.23 4.62
C TYR A 84 10.14 0.79 3.88
N ARG A 85 9.30 -0.05 4.51
CA ARG A 85 8.02 -0.49 3.94
C ARG A 85 7.06 0.67 3.65
N ILE A 86 6.98 1.66 4.54
CA ILE A 86 6.18 2.87 4.32
C ILE A 86 6.65 3.61 3.07
N ASN A 87 7.96 3.78 2.90
CA ASN A 87 8.50 4.46 1.71
C ASN A 87 8.18 3.69 0.43
N VAL A 88 8.38 2.36 0.43
CA VAL A 88 8.02 1.50 -0.72
C VAL A 88 6.54 1.66 -1.09
N ALA A 89 5.65 1.67 -0.10
CA ALA A 89 4.22 1.85 -0.33
C ALA A 89 3.87 3.25 -0.86
N LYS A 90 4.54 4.31 -0.38
CA LYS A 90 4.37 5.68 -0.89
C LYS A 90 4.83 5.81 -2.34
N ASP A 91 6.01 5.30 -2.66
CA ASP A 91 6.57 5.32 -4.01
C ASP A 91 5.62 4.60 -5.00
N ALA A 92 5.03 3.48 -4.58
CA ALA A 92 4.06 2.75 -5.39
C ALA A 92 2.77 3.56 -5.65
N ILE A 93 2.28 4.30 -4.65
CA ILE A 93 1.11 5.19 -4.79
C ILE A 93 1.44 6.34 -5.74
N ASP A 94 2.60 6.98 -5.58
CA ASP A 94 2.97 8.13 -6.40
C ASP A 94 3.18 7.74 -7.86
N LYS A 95 3.80 6.58 -8.12
CA LYS A 95 3.93 6.04 -9.48
C LYS A 95 2.56 5.75 -10.12
N ALA A 96 1.61 5.22 -9.36
CA ALA A 96 0.25 4.98 -9.84
C ALA A 96 -0.47 6.30 -10.20
N LYS A 97 -0.34 7.33 -9.35
CA LYS A 97 -0.91 8.67 -9.60
C LYS A 97 -0.34 9.32 -10.86
N GLN A 98 0.98 9.26 -11.06
CA GLN A 98 1.63 9.80 -12.25
C GLN A 98 1.13 9.11 -13.52
N THR A 99 0.99 7.78 -13.48
CA THR A 99 0.48 6.99 -14.61
C THR A 99 -0.94 7.42 -14.99
N LEU A 100 -1.80 7.65 -13.99
CA LEU A 100 -3.16 8.11 -14.23
C LEU A 100 -3.20 9.53 -14.83
N GLN A 101 -2.37 10.46 -14.34
CA GLN A 101 -2.28 11.82 -14.88
C GLN A 101 -1.81 11.84 -16.33
N VAL A 102 -0.86 10.98 -16.70
CA VAL A 102 -0.41 10.83 -18.09
C VAL A 102 -1.54 10.30 -18.98
N GLN A 103 -2.31 9.31 -18.50
CA GLN A 103 -3.47 8.78 -19.24
C GLN A 103 -4.56 9.84 -19.44
N THR A 104 -4.87 10.65 -18.43
CA THR A 104 -5.85 11.74 -18.56
C THR A 104 -5.33 12.82 -19.52
N ASN A 105 -4.07 13.25 -19.39
CA ASN A 105 -3.50 14.29 -20.26
C ASN A 105 -3.33 13.82 -21.71
N GLY A 106 -3.06 12.54 -21.93
CA GLY A 106 -2.98 11.94 -23.27
C GLY A 106 -4.33 11.76 -23.95
N SER A 107 -5.43 11.68 -23.19
CA SER A 107 -6.79 11.50 -23.75
C SER A 107 -7.52 12.81 -24.08
N PHE A 108 -7.04 13.97 -23.59
CA PHE A 108 -7.67 15.28 -23.83
C PHE A 108 -6.92 16.18 -24.83
N ASN A 109 -5.72 15.80 -25.31
CA ASN A 109 -4.90 16.67 -26.15
C ASN A 109 -5.21 16.66 -27.66
N ASN A 110 -6.34 16.08 -28.09
CA ASN A 110 -6.77 16.08 -29.50
C ASN A 110 -8.16 16.69 -29.75
N ILE A 111 -8.68 17.54 -28.85
CA ILE A 111 -9.75 18.48 -29.26
C ILE A 111 -9.06 19.76 -29.73
N THR A 112 -8.69 19.77 -31.00
CA THR A 112 -8.17 20.93 -31.70
C THR A 112 -9.21 22.05 -31.59
N ILE A 113 -8.91 23.08 -30.81
CA ILE A 113 -9.75 24.28 -30.64
C ILE A 113 -9.63 25.19 -31.89
N GLN A 114 -9.61 24.62 -33.10
CA GLN A 114 -9.47 25.37 -34.36
C GLN A 114 -10.71 25.33 -35.27
N GLU A 115 -11.81 24.72 -34.87
CA GLU A 115 -13.03 24.64 -35.72
C GLU A 115 -14.30 25.25 -35.10
N VAL A 116 -14.21 25.96 -33.97
CA VAL A 116 -15.39 26.67 -33.42
C VAL A 116 -15.64 28.02 -34.12
N ASP A 117 -14.66 28.51 -34.89
CA ASP A 117 -14.72 29.81 -35.61
C ASP A 117 -15.14 29.70 -37.09
N GLN A 118 -15.64 28.56 -37.56
CA GLN A 118 -16.14 28.39 -38.94
C GLN A 118 -17.65 28.19 -39.09
N LEU A 119 -18.44 28.34 -38.02
CA LEU A 119 -19.89 28.37 -38.17
C LEU A 119 -20.31 29.73 -38.76
N PRO A 120 -20.97 29.76 -39.94
CA PRO A 120 -21.47 31.00 -40.52
C PRO A 120 -22.49 31.62 -39.57
N GLY A 121 -22.22 32.88 -39.18
CA GLY A 121 -23.08 33.68 -38.35
C GLY A 121 -24.35 34.10 -39.08
N GLU A 122 -25.38 33.26 -39.06
CA GLU A 122 -26.75 33.68 -39.34
C GLU A 122 -27.67 32.99 -38.35
N PHE A 123 -28.10 33.74 -37.33
CA PHE A 123 -29.50 33.82 -36.87
C PHE A 123 -29.56 34.90 -35.79
N VAL A 124 -29.43 36.16 -36.24
CA VAL A 124 -29.98 37.31 -35.54
C VAL A 124 -31.23 37.72 -36.31
N GLY A 125 -32.40 37.62 -35.69
CA GLY A 125 -33.62 38.28 -36.15
C GLY A 125 -34.84 37.38 -36.37
N LEU A 126 -35.65 37.19 -35.32
CA LEU A 126 -37.06 37.60 -35.18
C LEU A 126 -37.65 37.02 -33.89
#